data_AF-U1HW85-F1
#
_entry.id   AF-U1HW85-F1
#
_cell.length_a   1.000
_cell.length_b   1.000
_cell.length_c   1.000
_cell.angle_alpha   90.00
_cell.angle_beta   90.00
_cell.angle_gamma   90.00
#
_symmetry.space_group_name_H-M   'P 1'
#
loop_
_entity.id
_entity.type
_entity.pdbx_description
1 polymer ?
#
loop_
_entity_poly.entity_id
_entity_poly.type
_entity_poly.pdbx_seq_one_letter_code
_entity_poly.pdbx_strand_id
1 'polypeptide(L)'
;MASRDRSVSPKIQNCPLVSPSAPASVHSSSRTKRKRSQGCDPGADEVEDPRPSKQIKRSPTLLALSEDNLQKLNAEIMDGANSMNGLKRTSSRPSRKSDISQDTTQTQSVSVASASYRYNYLADAQVFFHADPPDYINTTIHTIIEAKISEKDRAKLKDIARQFHSNTMKVVRASVGEDDFLGILTGAFEALNKVHLCHRAKSDWREELKPASRQPHFDLDFLTNPNLKANGQSSALDEALPPPHKRQQRSASQTYMSPSSMNDAIESASTKAPQDTGTMPPPAASSLLAKEGDRSVIKTPRPDLSIGILNTTLHSRVSTEKFNEVEVEQLLRYLQAKLRPREPGKQPEPILISIPALRASDLAFPFIVVEGKAYSTGKQMFEAENQAAVSGACGLKIQLCLDELVQQVNRTATTSDVPPTTPAPPPLFFSVCTEGPIHALWAHYTLVENGVRKFKMTLLNSCNAVRLKDLEEFLVAFYNVCSWGTGGFLDSVVERLGKVVANLTAASQSSG
;
A
#
# COMPACT_ATOMS: atom_id res chain seq x y z
N MET A 1 -29.18 -63.34 -12.14
CA MET A 1 -30.39 -63.19 -11.30
C MET A 1 -30.03 -62.28 -10.13
N ALA A 2 -30.88 -61.30 -9.86
CA ALA A 2 -30.57 -60.06 -9.16
C ALA A 2 -30.13 -60.25 -7.69
N SER A 3 -29.00 -59.64 -7.32
CA SER A 3 -28.58 -59.44 -5.93
C SER A 3 -29.02 -58.03 -5.49
N ARG A 4 -29.86 -57.97 -4.45
CA ARG A 4 -30.35 -56.74 -3.82
C ARG A 4 -29.41 -56.39 -2.67
N ASP A 5 -28.59 -55.37 -2.84
CA ASP A 5 -27.87 -54.75 -1.73
C ASP A 5 -28.77 -53.74 -1.00
N ARG A 6 -28.96 -53.99 0.30
CA ARG A 6 -29.66 -53.13 1.24
C ARG A 6 -28.71 -52.01 1.69
N SER A 7 -29.02 -50.79 1.28
CA SER A 7 -28.51 -49.55 1.85
C SER A 7 -29.06 -49.37 3.28
N VAL A 8 -28.17 -49.29 4.27
CA VAL A 8 -28.47 -48.91 5.65
C VAL A 8 -27.96 -47.48 5.85
N SER A 9 -28.89 -46.54 6.02
CA SER A 9 -28.58 -45.15 6.40
C SER A 9 -28.31 -45.07 7.90
N PRO A 10 -27.28 -44.35 8.37
CA PRO A 10 -27.09 -44.10 9.79
C PRO A 10 -28.02 -42.99 10.27
N LYS A 11 -28.74 -43.29 11.36
CA LYS A 11 -29.54 -42.33 12.13
C LYS A 11 -28.62 -41.27 12.75
N ILE A 12 -28.84 -40.02 12.38
CA ILE A 12 -28.27 -38.85 13.05
C ILE A 12 -28.98 -38.71 14.40
N GLN A 13 -28.21 -38.86 15.48
CA GLN A 13 -28.67 -38.71 16.85
C GLN A 13 -28.59 -37.22 17.24
N ASN A 14 -29.74 -36.61 17.50
CA ASN A 14 -29.88 -35.23 17.94
C ASN A 14 -29.26 -35.04 19.33
N CYS A 15 -28.20 -34.25 19.43
CA CYS A 15 -27.73 -33.67 20.70
C CYS A 15 -28.52 -32.39 21.02
N PRO A 16 -28.97 -32.17 22.27
CA PRO A 16 -29.71 -30.97 22.64
C PRO A 16 -28.78 -29.75 22.71
N LEU A 17 -29.22 -28.67 22.05
CA LEU A 17 -28.64 -27.33 22.12
C LEU A 17 -28.70 -26.82 23.57
N VAL A 18 -27.54 -26.61 24.18
CA VAL A 18 -27.40 -25.77 25.38
C VAL A 18 -27.19 -24.33 24.91
N SER A 19 -28.13 -23.46 25.26
CA SER A 19 -28.08 -22.03 24.95
C SER A 19 -26.94 -21.35 25.72
N PRO A 20 -26.08 -20.52 25.07
CA PRO A 20 -25.19 -19.65 25.80
C PRO A 20 -25.94 -18.41 26.28
N SER A 21 -25.92 -18.24 27.60
CA SER A 21 -26.31 -17.06 28.36
C SER A 21 -25.60 -15.79 27.86
N ALA A 22 -26.40 -14.74 27.66
CA ALA A 22 -25.96 -13.41 27.25
C ALA A 22 -25.03 -12.76 28.28
N PRO A 23 -23.93 -12.09 27.86
CA PRO A 23 -23.17 -11.22 28.75
C PRO A 23 -23.84 -9.85 28.86
N ALA A 24 -23.73 -9.31 30.07
CA ALA A 24 -24.41 -8.13 30.57
C ALA A 24 -24.12 -6.83 29.79
N SER A 25 -25.17 -6.02 29.71
CA SER A 25 -25.18 -4.62 29.31
C SER A 25 -24.29 -3.78 30.22
N VAL A 26 -23.28 -3.11 29.66
CA VAL A 26 -22.54 -2.04 30.32
C VAL A 26 -23.01 -0.70 29.75
N HIS A 27 -23.51 0.14 30.66
CA HIS A 27 -24.08 1.45 30.42
C HIS A 27 -23.04 2.52 30.01
N SER A 28 -23.38 3.22 28.93
CA SER A 28 -23.36 4.69 28.69
C SER A 28 -22.43 5.63 29.49
N SER A 29 -21.66 6.48 28.78
CA SER A 29 -21.88 7.94 28.63
C SER A 29 -20.72 8.54 27.81
N SER A 30 -20.91 9.40 26.83
CA SER A 30 -21.29 10.81 27.00
C SER A 30 -21.85 11.37 25.69
N ARG A 31 -23.03 11.99 25.81
CA ARG A 31 -23.87 12.50 24.72
C ARG A 31 -23.77 14.03 24.73
N THR A 32 -23.19 14.63 23.71
CA THR A 32 -23.22 16.09 23.53
C THR A 32 -24.58 16.52 23.02
N LYS A 33 -25.19 17.45 23.77
CA LYS A 33 -26.50 18.07 23.54
C LYS A 33 -26.52 18.78 22.18
N ARG A 34 -27.44 18.39 21.30
CA ARG A 34 -27.88 19.24 20.17
C ARG A 34 -29.35 19.60 20.31
N LYS A 35 -29.59 20.88 20.03
CA LYS A 35 -30.76 21.70 20.31
C LYS A 35 -31.95 21.29 19.43
N ARG A 36 -33.09 21.08 20.08
CA ARG A 36 -34.41 20.80 19.50
C ARG A 36 -34.98 22.11 18.91
N SER A 37 -35.42 22.09 17.66
CA SER A 37 -36.38 23.06 17.11
C SER A 37 -37.69 22.34 16.82
N GLN A 38 -38.78 22.97 17.22
CA GLN A 38 -40.14 22.48 17.29
C GLN A 38 -41.04 23.44 16.48
N GLY A 39 -42.08 22.91 15.82
CA GLY A 39 -43.13 23.63 15.08
C GLY A 39 -42.96 23.50 13.56
N CYS A 40 -43.96 23.16 12.73
CA CYS A 40 -45.42 23.24 12.86
C CYS A 40 -46.17 22.12 12.11
N ASP A 41 -47.45 22.07 12.46
CA ASP A 41 -48.59 21.18 12.21
C ASP A 41 -49.09 20.94 10.75
N PRO A 42 -50.14 20.11 10.56
CA PRO A 42 -50.47 19.40 9.32
C PRO A 42 -51.68 19.97 8.55
N GLY A 43 -51.87 19.48 7.32
CA GLY A 43 -53.10 19.58 6.50
C GLY A 43 -52.89 18.74 5.23
N ALA A 44 -53.61 17.64 5.03
CA ALA A 44 -54.98 17.52 4.51
C ALA A 44 -55.03 17.45 2.97
N ASP A 45 -55.57 16.31 2.53
CA ASP A 45 -56.41 16.04 1.36
C ASP A 45 -55.89 16.11 -0.10
N GLU A 46 -56.17 14.97 -0.75
CA GLU A 46 -56.59 14.71 -2.13
C GLU A 46 -56.37 15.79 -3.19
N VAL A 47 -55.82 15.38 -4.34
CA VAL A 47 -56.53 15.30 -5.64
C VAL A 47 -55.64 14.53 -6.62
N GLU A 48 -56.14 13.40 -7.10
CA GLU A 48 -55.67 12.75 -8.33
C GLU A 48 -56.10 13.58 -9.54
N ASP A 49 -55.16 13.85 -10.45
CA ASP A 49 -55.50 14.24 -11.82
C ASP A 49 -54.40 13.75 -12.80
N PRO A 50 -54.77 13.40 -14.05
CA PRO A 50 -53.99 12.52 -14.92
C PRO A 50 -52.87 13.27 -15.67
N ARG A 51 -51.68 12.67 -15.67
CA ARG A 51 -50.52 13.16 -16.41
C ARG A 51 -50.69 12.97 -17.93
N PRO A 52 -50.44 13.99 -18.76
CA PRO A 52 -50.25 13.80 -20.19
C PRO A 52 -48.86 13.21 -20.50
N SER A 53 -48.86 12.32 -21.49
CA SER A 53 -47.72 11.63 -22.10
C SER A 53 -46.50 12.51 -22.34
N LYS A 54 -45.39 12.21 -21.66
CA LYS A 54 -44.07 12.81 -21.94
C LYS A 54 -43.42 12.10 -23.12
N GLN A 55 -43.15 12.89 -24.15
CA GLN A 55 -42.34 12.56 -25.31
C GLN A 55 -40.98 11.95 -24.94
N ILE A 56 -40.56 11.01 -25.78
CA ILE A 56 -39.25 10.37 -25.81
C ILE A 56 -38.17 11.47 -25.94
N LYS A 57 -37.45 11.73 -24.84
CA LYS A 57 -36.22 12.53 -24.86
C LYS A 57 -35.17 11.76 -25.66
N ARG A 58 -34.82 12.29 -26.84
CA ARG A 58 -33.63 11.90 -27.59
C ARG A 58 -32.40 12.07 -26.71
N SER A 59 -31.55 11.04 -26.73
CA SER A 59 -30.23 10.98 -26.09
C SER A 59 -29.40 12.21 -26.47
N PRO A 60 -28.58 12.78 -25.56
CA PRO A 60 -27.62 13.80 -25.93
C PRO A 60 -26.57 13.14 -26.82
N THR A 61 -26.49 13.57 -28.07
CA THR A 61 -25.40 13.27 -28.97
C THR A 61 -24.09 13.64 -28.29
N LEU A 62 -23.16 12.69 -28.18
CA LEU A 62 -21.78 12.93 -27.80
C LEU A 62 -21.25 14.10 -28.62
N LEU A 63 -21.04 15.24 -27.95
CA LEU A 63 -20.33 16.38 -28.52
C LEU A 63 -18.87 15.96 -28.68
N ALA A 64 -18.58 15.35 -29.83
CA ALA A 64 -17.22 15.22 -30.31
C ALA A 64 -16.65 16.64 -30.42
N LEU A 65 -15.57 16.91 -29.69
CA LEU A 65 -14.76 18.10 -29.89
C LEU A 65 -14.21 18.00 -31.32
N SER A 66 -14.80 18.79 -32.24
CA SER A 66 -14.26 18.90 -33.59
C SER A 66 -12.88 19.56 -33.53
N GLU A 67 -12.03 19.19 -34.47
CA GLU A 67 -10.69 19.76 -34.64
C GLU A 67 -10.72 21.29 -34.75
N ASP A 68 -11.79 21.84 -35.34
CA ASP A 68 -12.09 23.27 -35.38
C ASP A 68 -12.22 23.92 -33.99
N ASN A 69 -12.81 23.24 -33.01
CA ASN A 69 -12.94 23.77 -31.65
C ASN A 69 -11.58 23.77 -30.93
N LEU A 70 -10.72 22.80 -31.24
CA LEU A 70 -9.35 22.76 -30.73
C LEU A 70 -8.48 23.86 -31.34
N GLN A 71 -8.62 24.11 -32.64
CA GLN A 71 -7.93 25.22 -33.31
C GLN A 71 -8.40 26.58 -32.81
N LYS A 72 -9.70 26.77 -32.57
CA LYS A 72 -10.24 28.02 -32.00
C LYS A 72 -9.72 28.28 -30.58
N LEU A 73 -9.69 27.26 -29.73
CA LEU A 73 -9.14 27.39 -28.38
C LEU A 73 -7.65 27.76 -28.41
N ASN A 74 -6.87 27.13 -29.29
CA ASN A 74 -5.45 27.43 -29.44
C ASN A 74 -5.21 28.82 -30.03
N ALA A 75 -6.05 29.30 -30.95
CA ALA A 75 -5.96 30.65 -31.48
C ALA A 75 -6.26 31.71 -30.40
N GLU A 76 -7.28 31.48 -29.57
CA GLU A 76 -7.69 32.41 -28.51
C GLU A 76 -6.65 32.54 -27.39
N ILE A 77 -5.93 31.44 -27.09
CA ILE A 77 -4.81 31.43 -26.12
C ILE A 77 -3.60 32.19 -26.66
N MET A 78 -3.34 32.14 -27.96
CA MET A 78 -2.19 32.81 -28.58
C MET A 78 -2.45 34.31 -28.82
N ASP A 79 -3.69 34.71 -29.11
CA ASP A 79 -4.07 36.11 -29.30
C ASP A 79 -4.22 36.90 -27.98
N GLY A 80 -4.47 36.20 -26.86
CA GLY A 80 -4.55 36.81 -25.52
C GLY A 80 -3.22 37.34 -24.97
N ALA A 81 -2.08 36.91 -25.52
CA ALA A 81 -0.75 37.28 -25.01
C ALA A 81 -0.24 38.65 -25.49
N ASN A 82 -0.83 39.22 -26.54
CA ASN A 82 -0.34 40.48 -27.15
C ASN A 82 -1.24 41.71 -26.90
N SER A 83 -2.36 41.56 -26.17
CA SER A 83 -3.32 42.65 -25.94
C SER A 83 -3.50 42.98 -24.45
N MET A 84 -2.42 43.40 -23.81
CA MET A 84 -2.49 44.12 -22.53
C MET A 84 -1.60 45.36 -22.56
N ASN A 85 -2.01 46.35 -23.35
CA ASN A 85 -1.56 47.72 -23.18
C ASN A 85 -2.72 48.68 -23.42
N GLY A 86 -3.25 49.26 -22.34
CA GLY A 86 -4.00 50.52 -22.43
C GLY A 86 -5.46 50.46 -21.98
N LEU A 87 -5.69 50.34 -20.67
CA LEU A 87 -6.90 50.90 -20.06
C LEU A 87 -6.50 51.61 -18.75
N LYS A 88 -6.32 52.93 -18.87
CA LYS A 88 -6.18 53.87 -17.75
C LYS A 88 -7.50 53.88 -16.97
N ARG A 89 -7.48 53.38 -15.74
CA ARG A 89 -8.58 53.55 -14.78
C ARG A 89 -8.07 54.30 -13.55
N THR A 90 -8.87 55.28 -13.16
CA THR A 90 -8.55 56.35 -12.23
C THR A 90 -8.40 55.90 -10.78
N SER A 91 -7.40 56.51 -10.15
CA SER A 91 -7.10 56.64 -8.73
C SER A 91 -8.33 56.71 -7.81
N SER A 92 -8.37 55.82 -6.79
CA SER A 92 -8.65 56.24 -5.41
C SER A 92 -8.22 55.19 -4.36
N ARG A 93 -7.42 55.68 -3.42
CA ARG A 93 -7.16 55.25 -2.04
C ARG A 93 -6.31 54.00 -1.71
N PRO A 94 -5.51 54.07 -0.61
CA PRO A 94 -4.39 53.18 -0.33
C PRO A 94 -4.76 52.07 0.66
N SER A 95 -4.24 50.86 0.45
CA SER A 95 -4.07 49.88 1.52
C SER A 95 -2.84 49.02 1.26
N ARG A 96 -1.91 49.11 2.22
CA ARG A 96 -0.85 48.17 2.59
C ARG A 96 -0.44 47.12 1.54
N LYS A 97 0.75 47.34 0.97
CA LYS A 97 1.58 46.31 0.35
C LYS A 97 1.89 45.23 1.39
N SER A 98 1.36 44.04 1.19
CA SER A 98 1.94 42.80 1.69
C SER A 98 2.57 42.11 0.48
N ASP A 99 3.89 42.03 0.49
CA ASP A 99 4.70 41.29 -0.49
C ASP A 99 4.25 39.83 -0.52
N ILE A 100 3.52 39.47 -1.58
CA ILE A 100 3.24 38.08 -1.98
C ILE A 100 3.86 37.93 -3.36
N SER A 101 5.14 37.61 -3.39
CA SER A 101 5.81 37.17 -4.61
C SER A 101 7.12 36.50 -4.25
N GLN A 102 7.10 35.20 -3.89
CA GLN A 102 8.27 34.31 -4.05
C GLN A 102 8.08 32.79 -3.87
N ASP A 103 6.88 32.23 -3.69
CA ASP A 103 6.73 30.82 -3.25
C ASP A 103 6.42 29.76 -4.34
N THR A 104 6.62 30.04 -5.63
CA THR A 104 6.30 29.08 -6.71
C THR A 104 7.46 28.18 -7.16
N THR A 105 8.66 28.31 -6.60
CA THR A 105 9.82 27.48 -7.01
C THR A 105 9.99 26.18 -6.22
N GLN A 106 9.30 25.98 -5.09
CA GLN A 106 9.54 24.80 -4.25
C GLN A 106 8.89 23.51 -4.79
N THR A 107 7.74 23.60 -5.45
CA THR A 107 6.95 22.42 -5.89
C THR A 107 7.60 21.63 -7.03
N GLN A 108 8.39 22.25 -7.91
CA GLN A 108 9.07 21.53 -9.00
C GLN A 108 10.18 20.60 -8.50
N SER A 109 10.81 20.89 -7.35
CA SER A 109 11.92 20.08 -6.85
C SER A 109 11.48 18.69 -6.37
N VAL A 110 10.26 18.57 -5.83
CA VAL A 110 9.74 17.33 -5.23
C VAL A 110 9.30 16.33 -6.29
N SER A 111 8.68 16.81 -7.39
CA SER A 111 8.24 15.92 -8.48
C SER A 111 9.43 15.26 -9.19
N VAL A 112 10.51 16.02 -9.42
CA VAL A 112 11.74 15.52 -10.05
C VAL A 112 12.39 14.42 -9.19
N ALA A 113 12.41 14.61 -7.86
CA ALA A 113 12.94 13.59 -6.95
C ALA A 113 12.11 12.30 -6.99
N SER A 114 10.78 12.40 -7.07
CA SER A 114 9.89 11.24 -7.10
C SER A 114 9.99 10.46 -8.42
N ALA A 115 10.06 11.15 -9.57
CA ALA A 115 10.29 10.54 -10.86
C ALA A 115 11.68 9.87 -10.92
N SER A 116 12.71 10.56 -10.45
CA SER A 116 14.07 10.01 -10.33
C SER A 116 14.11 8.75 -9.46
N TYR A 117 13.36 8.73 -8.35
CA TYR A 117 13.26 7.54 -7.51
C TYR A 117 12.66 6.34 -8.26
N ARG A 118 11.63 6.58 -9.07
CA ARG A 118 10.99 5.55 -9.91
C ARG A 118 11.93 5.01 -10.99
N TYR A 119 12.56 5.90 -11.74
CA TYR A 119 13.36 5.48 -12.90
C TYR A 119 14.73 4.91 -12.55
N ASN A 120 15.32 5.35 -11.44
CA ASN A 120 16.64 4.86 -11.02
C ASN A 120 16.47 3.72 -10.02
N TYR A 121 16.01 4.02 -8.81
CA TYR A 121 16.07 3.04 -7.72
C TYR A 121 15.06 1.89 -7.86
N LEU A 122 13.81 2.18 -8.25
CA LEU A 122 12.82 1.10 -8.45
C LEU A 122 13.18 0.21 -9.65
N ALA A 123 13.67 0.79 -10.74
CA ALA A 123 14.14 0.02 -11.89
C ALA A 123 15.35 -0.87 -11.53
N ASP A 124 16.31 -0.37 -10.75
CA ASP A 124 17.45 -1.15 -10.25
C ASP A 124 17.01 -2.34 -9.38
N ALA A 125 15.92 -2.16 -8.61
CA ALA A 125 15.24 -3.19 -7.84
C ALA A 125 14.26 -4.06 -8.67
N GLN A 126 14.26 -3.91 -10.00
CA GLN A 126 13.42 -4.64 -10.95
C GLN A 126 11.91 -4.42 -10.75
N VAL A 127 11.50 -3.25 -10.25
CA VAL A 127 10.10 -2.85 -10.05
C VAL A 127 9.67 -1.91 -11.18
N PHE A 128 8.64 -2.31 -11.94
CA PHE A 128 8.18 -1.61 -13.15
C PHE A 128 6.68 -1.29 -13.08
N PHE A 129 6.28 -0.19 -13.73
CA PHE A 129 4.92 0.34 -13.73
C PHE A 129 4.31 0.20 -15.12
N HIS A 130 2.98 0.16 -15.19
CA HIS A 130 2.19 0.18 -16.43
C HIS A 130 2.63 -0.87 -17.44
N ALA A 131 2.99 -2.07 -16.97
CA ALA A 131 3.30 -3.17 -17.84
C ALA A 131 2.01 -3.94 -18.17
N ASP A 132 1.89 -4.38 -19.41
CA ASP A 132 0.81 -5.28 -19.79
C ASP A 132 1.08 -6.68 -19.19
N PRO A 133 0.12 -7.25 -18.43
CA PRO A 133 0.25 -8.60 -17.93
C PRO A 133 0.13 -9.60 -19.10
N PRO A 134 0.93 -10.68 -19.13
CA PRO A 134 0.69 -11.78 -20.06
C PRO A 134 -0.70 -12.38 -19.90
N ASP A 135 -1.25 -12.98 -20.95
CA ASP A 135 -2.63 -13.44 -21.02
C ASP A 135 -3.08 -14.29 -19.82
N TYR A 136 -2.23 -15.21 -19.32
CA TYR A 136 -2.57 -16.07 -18.19
C TYR A 136 -2.69 -15.28 -16.87
N ILE A 137 -1.86 -14.25 -16.67
CA ILE A 137 -1.95 -13.34 -15.53
C ILE A 137 -3.17 -12.44 -15.70
N ASN A 138 -3.37 -11.88 -16.89
CA ASN A 138 -4.50 -11.01 -17.18
C ASN A 138 -5.84 -11.74 -16.98
N THR A 139 -5.95 -12.97 -17.46
CA THR A 139 -7.13 -13.84 -17.27
C THR A 139 -7.40 -14.07 -15.79
N THR A 140 -6.35 -14.31 -14.99
CA THR A 140 -6.49 -14.48 -13.54
C THR A 140 -6.98 -13.19 -12.87
N ILE A 141 -6.42 -12.04 -13.25
CA ILE A 141 -6.84 -10.73 -12.76
C ILE A 141 -8.31 -10.44 -13.11
N HIS A 142 -8.72 -10.61 -14.37
CA HIS A 142 -10.11 -10.41 -14.80
C HIS A 142 -11.06 -11.36 -14.07
N THR A 143 -10.69 -12.63 -13.90
CA THR A 143 -11.50 -13.60 -13.15
C THR A 143 -11.75 -13.13 -11.72
N ILE A 144 -10.76 -12.50 -11.08
CA ILE A 144 -10.92 -11.91 -9.75
C ILE A 144 -11.79 -10.67 -9.82
N ILE A 145 -11.42 -9.66 -10.61
CA ILE A 145 -12.06 -8.34 -10.60
C ILE A 145 -13.51 -8.38 -11.09
N GLU A 146 -13.82 -9.23 -12.07
CA GLU A 146 -15.14 -9.36 -12.69
C GLU A 146 -15.96 -10.52 -12.10
N ALA A 147 -15.52 -11.08 -10.98
CA ALA A 147 -16.26 -12.13 -10.29
C ALA A 147 -17.71 -11.71 -10.04
N LYS A 148 -18.65 -12.60 -10.35
CA LYS A 148 -20.08 -12.33 -10.19
C LYS A 148 -20.40 -12.15 -8.71
N ILE A 149 -21.03 -11.03 -8.37
CA ILE A 149 -21.54 -10.75 -7.03
C ILE A 149 -23.01 -11.11 -6.92
N SER A 150 -23.44 -11.52 -5.73
CA SER A 150 -24.86 -11.75 -5.45
C SER A 150 -25.64 -10.43 -5.49
N GLU A 151 -26.93 -10.47 -5.84
CA GLU A 151 -27.77 -9.25 -5.82
C GLU A 151 -27.87 -8.64 -4.41
N LYS A 152 -27.83 -9.48 -3.37
CA LYS A 152 -27.79 -9.04 -1.97
C LYS A 152 -26.52 -8.24 -1.69
N ASP A 153 -25.35 -8.76 -2.07
CA ASP A 153 -24.09 -8.05 -1.88
C ASP A 153 -24.03 -6.78 -2.73
N ARG A 154 -24.57 -6.82 -3.94
CA ARG A 154 -24.65 -5.65 -4.82
C ARG A 154 -25.50 -4.53 -4.22
N ALA A 155 -26.65 -4.87 -3.62
CA ALA A 155 -27.48 -3.90 -2.91
C ALA A 155 -26.72 -3.30 -1.71
N LYS A 156 -26.03 -4.14 -0.92
CA LYS A 156 -25.17 -3.69 0.19
C LYS A 156 -24.06 -2.75 -0.31
N LEU A 157 -23.40 -3.08 -1.41
CA LEU A 157 -22.34 -2.25 -1.99
C LEU A 157 -22.86 -0.89 -2.47
N LYS A 158 -24.08 -0.81 -3.02
CA LYS A 158 -24.72 0.47 -3.36
C LYS A 158 -24.99 1.33 -2.13
N ASP A 159 -25.38 0.72 -1.01
CA ASP A 159 -25.56 1.46 0.25
C ASP A 159 -24.23 2.00 0.78
N ILE A 160 -23.16 1.20 0.72
CA ILE A 160 -21.81 1.62 1.10
C ILE A 160 -21.31 2.73 0.18
N ALA A 161 -21.49 2.60 -1.14
CA ALA A 161 -21.10 3.62 -2.11
C ALA A 161 -21.80 4.96 -1.86
N ARG A 162 -23.10 4.94 -1.55
CA ARG A 162 -23.85 6.16 -1.19
C ARG A 162 -23.30 6.84 0.06
N GLN A 163 -22.96 6.06 1.09
CA GLN A 163 -22.36 6.59 2.33
C GLN A 163 -20.97 7.14 2.08
N PHE A 164 -20.13 6.39 1.35
CA PHE A 164 -18.78 6.80 0.95
C PHE A 164 -18.85 8.12 0.19
N HIS A 165 -19.60 8.19 -0.92
CA HIS A 165 -19.80 9.40 -1.72
C HIS A 165 -20.29 10.58 -0.88
N SER A 166 -21.29 10.36 -0.01
CA SER A 166 -21.80 11.43 0.86
C SER A 166 -20.71 11.96 1.81
N ASN A 167 -19.85 11.09 2.35
CA ASN A 167 -18.78 11.51 3.24
C ASN A 167 -17.65 12.20 2.48
N THR A 168 -17.28 11.69 1.29
CA THR A 168 -16.33 12.35 0.39
C THR A 168 -16.79 13.77 0.05
N MET A 169 -18.07 13.96 -0.29
CA MET A 169 -18.62 15.29 -0.58
C MET A 169 -18.55 16.25 0.61
N LYS A 170 -18.66 15.75 1.85
CA LYS A 170 -18.49 16.58 3.07
C LYS A 170 -17.03 16.98 3.26
N VAL A 171 -16.12 16.02 3.15
CA VAL A 171 -14.66 16.19 3.28
C VAL A 171 -14.13 17.17 2.23
N VAL A 172 -14.51 17.00 0.95
CA VAL A 172 -14.15 17.92 -0.14
C VAL A 172 -14.61 19.36 0.15
N ARG A 173 -15.83 19.55 0.66
CA ARG A 173 -16.35 20.90 0.99
C ARG A 173 -15.66 21.52 2.20
N ALA A 174 -15.14 20.71 3.11
CA ALA A 174 -14.48 21.16 4.33
C ALA A 174 -12.98 21.41 4.14
N SER A 175 -12.41 21.12 2.95
CA SER A 175 -10.98 21.27 2.65
C SER A 175 -10.07 20.60 3.67
N VAL A 176 -10.44 19.39 4.10
CA VAL A 176 -9.72 18.64 5.14
C VAL A 176 -8.55 17.83 4.55
N GLY A 177 -7.81 17.13 5.40
CA GLY A 177 -6.60 16.41 5.04
C GLY A 177 -6.85 15.05 4.39
N GLU A 178 -5.78 14.41 3.94
CA GLU A 178 -5.82 13.08 3.28
C GLU A 178 -6.23 11.94 4.21
N ASP A 179 -5.82 12.04 5.48
CA ASP A 179 -6.17 11.04 6.49
C ASP A 179 -7.70 10.90 6.61
N ASP A 180 -8.48 11.93 6.27
CA ASP A 180 -9.95 11.88 6.24
C ASP A 180 -10.47 11.03 5.07
N PHE A 181 -9.85 11.12 3.89
CA PHE A 181 -10.21 10.27 2.74
C PHE A 181 -9.84 8.80 3.00
N LEU A 182 -8.68 8.56 3.61
CA LEU A 182 -8.28 7.23 4.08
C LEU A 182 -9.25 6.69 5.15
N GLY A 183 -9.75 7.55 6.04
CA GLY A 183 -10.78 7.21 7.01
C GLY A 183 -12.08 6.77 6.36
N ILE A 184 -12.51 7.43 5.29
CA ILE A 184 -13.71 7.03 4.52
C ILE A 184 -13.51 5.65 3.88
N LEU A 185 -12.36 5.41 3.25
CA LEU A 185 -12.04 4.12 2.62
C LEU A 185 -11.94 2.99 3.66
N THR A 186 -11.35 3.27 4.82
CA THR A 186 -11.28 2.32 5.95
C THR A 186 -12.67 1.98 6.47
N GLY A 187 -13.53 2.99 6.68
CA GLY A 187 -14.92 2.75 7.08
C GLY A 187 -15.73 1.96 6.05
N ALA A 188 -15.47 2.17 4.76
CA ALA A 188 -16.07 1.38 3.70
C ALA A 188 -15.59 -0.08 3.74
N PHE A 189 -14.30 -0.32 3.95
CA PHE A 189 -13.74 -1.67 4.14
C PHE A 189 -14.38 -2.38 5.35
N GLU A 190 -14.47 -1.70 6.50
CA GLU A 190 -15.12 -2.24 7.69
C GLU A 190 -16.59 -2.61 7.43
N ALA A 191 -17.32 -1.78 6.68
CA ALA A 191 -18.70 -2.06 6.29
C ALA A 191 -18.85 -3.29 5.37
N LEU A 192 -17.81 -3.67 4.61
CA LEU A 192 -17.83 -4.92 3.84
C LEU A 192 -17.91 -6.15 4.76
N ASN A 193 -17.37 -6.07 5.98
CA ASN A 193 -17.43 -7.06 7.07
C ASN A 193 -17.08 -8.50 6.63
N LYS A 194 -15.82 -8.75 6.31
CA LYS A 194 -15.30 -10.08 5.98
C LYS A 194 -14.60 -10.66 7.22
N VAL A 195 -15.23 -11.67 7.84
CA VAL A 195 -14.83 -12.28 9.13
C VAL A 195 -13.37 -12.79 9.17
N HIS A 196 -12.78 -13.07 8.01
CA HIS A 196 -11.45 -13.65 7.87
C HIS A 196 -10.35 -12.64 7.53
N LEU A 197 -10.69 -11.36 7.40
CA LEU A 197 -9.73 -10.30 7.12
C LEU A 197 -9.45 -9.48 8.36
N CYS A 198 -8.23 -8.97 8.43
CA CYS A 198 -7.85 -7.89 9.33
C CYS A 198 -7.16 -6.79 8.53
N HIS A 199 -7.17 -5.58 9.08
CA HIS A 199 -6.43 -4.46 8.52
C HIS A 199 -5.57 -3.80 9.61
N ARG A 200 -4.42 -3.27 9.22
CA ARG A 200 -3.49 -2.56 10.10
C ARG A 200 -2.97 -1.29 9.44
N ALA A 201 -3.13 -0.18 10.13
CA ALA A 201 -2.71 1.12 9.62
C ALA A 201 -1.25 1.43 9.96
N LYS A 202 -0.58 2.17 9.07
CA LYS A 202 0.72 2.85 9.30
C LYS A 202 1.81 1.97 9.94
N SER A 203 1.85 0.69 9.58
CA SER A 203 2.79 -0.29 10.14
C SER A 203 4.04 -0.40 9.28
N ASP A 204 5.21 -0.23 9.89
CA ASP A 204 6.50 -0.39 9.20
C ASP A 204 6.72 -1.85 8.86
N TRP A 205 6.79 -2.16 7.57
CA TRP A 205 7.08 -3.51 7.12
C TRP A 205 8.54 -3.85 7.42
N ARG A 206 8.84 -5.15 7.42
CA ARG A 206 10.17 -5.70 7.64
C ARG A 206 11.12 -5.33 6.49
N GLU A 207 12.33 -4.87 6.81
CA GLU A 207 13.30 -4.46 5.79
C GLU A 207 13.75 -5.62 4.90
N GLU A 208 13.74 -6.83 5.46
CA GLU A 208 14.07 -8.08 4.77
C GLU A 208 13.07 -8.41 3.65
N LEU A 209 11.91 -7.73 3.60
CA LEU A 209 10.96 -7.89 2.50
C LEU A 209 11.31 -7.08 1.25
N LYS A 210 12.17 -6.06 1.37
CA LYS A 210 12.51 -5.17 0.27
C LYS A 210 12.98 -5.99 -0.95
N PRO A 211 12.57 -5.61 -2.17
CA PRO A 211 13.19 -6.17 -3.36
C PRO A 211 14.68 -5.84 -3.34
N ALA A 212 15.52 -6.84 -3.64
CA ALA A 212 16.95 -6.64 -3.69
C ALA A 212 17.29 -5.77 -4.90
N SER A 213 17.99 -4.66 -4.67
CA SER A 213 18.64 -3.94 -5.77
C SER A 213 19.71 -4.84 -6.38
N ARG A 214 19.76 -4.93 -7.71
CA ARG A 214 20.91 -5.54 -8.36
C ARG A 214 22.14 -4.71 -8.04
N GLN A 215 22.99 -5.23 -7.15
CA GLN A 215 24.37 -4.81 -7.09
C GLN A 215 24.96 -5.18 -8.46
N PRO A 216 25.52 -4.21 -9.22
CA PRO A 216 26.22 -4.56 -10.45
C PRO A 216 27.30 -5.57 -10.09
N HIS A 217 27.19 -6.80 -10.62
CA HIS A 217 28.17 -7.86 -10.39
C HIS A 217 29.56 -7.54 -10.96
N PHE A 218 29.69 -6.40 -11.63
CA PHE A 218 30.98 -5.83 -11.97
C PHE A 218 31.60 -5.28 -10.70
N ASP A 219 32.41 -6.11 -10.06
CA ASP A 219 33.46 -5.63 -9.17
C ASP A 219 34.36 -4.71 -10.02
N LEU A 220 34.08 -3.41 -9.96
CA LEU A 220 34.91 -2.38 -10.58
C LEU A 220 35.97 -1.88 -9.60
N ASP A 221 36.18 -2.56 -8.47
CA ASP A 221 37.20 -2.17 -7.49
C ASP A 221 38.58 -2.22 -8.15
N PHE A 222 38.80 -3.09 -9.16
CA PHE A 222 40.02 -3.10 -9.96
C PHE A 222 40.27 -1.81 -10.75
N LEU A 223 39.24 -1.05 -11.13
CA LEU A 223 39.39 0.25 -11.78
C LEU A 223 39.71 1.36 -10.78
N THR A 224 39.25 1.21 -9.53
CA THR A 224 39.44 2.23 -8.49
C THR A 224 40.73 2.03 -7.70
N ASN A 225 41.38 0.86 -7.81
CA ASN A 225 42.62 0.57 -7.08
C ASN A 225 43.80 1.39 -7.66
N PRO A 226 44.24 2.49 -6.99
CA PRO A 226 45.24 3.40 -7.54
C PRO A 226 46.65 2.75 -7.61
N ASN A 227 46.84 1.61 -6.94
CA ASN A 227 48.13 0.95 -6.78
C ASN A 227 48.66 0.27 -8.06
N LEU A 228 47.88 0.20 -9.13
CA LEU A 228 48.35 -0.30 -10.44
C LEU A 228 49.27 0.69 -11.18
N LYS A 229 49.47 1.92 -10.69
CA LYS A 229 50.38 2.91 -11.31
C LYS A 229 51.81 2.94 -10.73
N ALA A 230 52.16 2.12 -9.74
CA ALA A 230 53.43 2.27 -9.01
C ALA A 230 54.60 1.38 -9.47
N ASN A 231 54.42 0.46 -10.43
CA ASN A 231 55.52 -0.42 -10.90
C ASN A 231 56.09 -0.08 -12.29
N GLY A 232 55.78 1.10 -12.82
CA GLY A 232 56.56 1.67 -13.92
C GLY A 232 57.88 2.21 -13.38
N GLN A 233 58.97 1.47 -13.56
CA GLN A 233 60.34 2.01 -13.51
C GLN A 233 60.47 3.16 -14.52
N SER A 234 60.11 4.38 -14.11
CA SER A 234 60.56 5.60 -14.77
C SER A 234 61.97 5.87 -14.29
N SER A 235 62.92 5.42 -15.11
CA SER A 235 64.31 5.84 -15.12
C SER A 235 64.38 7.36 -14.98
N ALA A 236 65.23 7.80 -14.06
CA ALA A 236 65.62 9.18 -13.91
C ALA A 236 66.12 9.75 -15.23
N LEU A 237 65.54 10.89 -15.65
CA LEU A 237 66.23 11.98 -16.32
C LEU A 237 65.27 13.17 -16.42
N ASP A 238 65.56 14.12 -15.54
CA ASP A 238 65.66 15.55 -15.81
C ASP A 238 64.43 16.43 -16.10
N GLU A 239 64.66 17.67 -15.68
CA GLU A 239 64.02 18.93 -16.07
C GLU A 239 62.78 19.43 -15.31
N ALA A 240 63.07 20.42 -14.48
CA ALA A 240 62.17 21.17 -13.62
C ALA A 240 61.25 22.12 -14.41
N LEU A 241 59.93 22.01 -14.16
CA LEU A 241 59.00 23.10 -14.37
C LEU A 241 58.12 23.30 -13.12
N PRO A 242 57.83 24.56 -12.73
CA PRO A 242 57.12 24.86 -11.49
C PRO A 242 55.62 24.53 -11.59
N PRO A 243 54.99 24.15 -10.46
CA PRO A 243 53.59 23.71 -10.44
C PRO A 243 52.62 24.89 -10.61
N PRO A 244 51.46 24.69 -11.26
CA PRO A 244 50.43 25.71 -11.37
C PRO A 244 49.74 25.97 -10.03
N HIS A 245 49.62 27.25 -9.70
CA HIS A 245 49.02 27.76 -8.47
C HIS A 245 47.59 27.24 -8.24
N LYS A 246 47.40 26.54 -7.12
CA LYS A 246 46.07 26.25 -6.56
C LYS A 246 45.37 27.56 -6.19
N ARG A 247 44.31 27.89 -6.92
CA ARG A 247 43.36 28.95 -6.55
C ARG A 247 42.58 28.52 -5.31
N GLN A 248 43.04 28.99 -4.16
CA GLN A 248 42.39 28.80 -2.86
C GLN A 248 41.13 29.66 -2.82
N GLN A 249 39.97 29.05 -3.11
CA GLN A 249 38.66 29.66 -2.84
C GLN A 249 38.46 29.70 -1.32
N ARG A 250 38.69 30.88 -0.72
CA ARG A 250 38.26 31.20 0.64
C ARG A 250 36.74 31.39 0.62
N SER A 251 36.00 30.37 1.06
CA SER A 251 34.59 30.53 1.44
C SER A 251 34.54 31.26 2.77
N ALA A 252 33.93 32.44 2.77
CA ALA A 252 33.64 33.21 3.98
C ALA A 252 32.54 32.49 4.78
N SER A 253 32.90 31.99 5.96
CA SER A 253 31.97 31.58 7.00
C SER A 253 31.30 32.83 7.58
N GLN A 254 30.07 33.12 7.16
CA GLN A 254 29.19 34.03 7.89
C GLN A 254 28.51 33.25 9.02
N THR A 255 29.04 33.43 10.21
CA THR A 255 28.41 33.07 11.48
C THR A 255 27.17 33.95 11.68
N TYR A 256 25.98 33.40 11.46
CA TYR A 256 24.74 34.02 11.93
C TYR A 256 24.58 33.72 13.42
N MET A 257 24.84 34.73 14.24
CA MET A 257 24.42 34.78 15.65
C MET A 257 22.90 34.96 15.69
N SER A 258 22.18 33.98 16.25
CA SER A 258 20.78 34.15 16.63
C SER A 258 20.71 34.91 17.95
N PRO A 259 19.83 35.92 18.11
CA PRO A 259 19.65 36.57 19.39
C PRO A 259 18.81 35.69 20.33
N SER A 260 19.42 35.36 21.45
CA SER A 260 18.76 34.93 22.68
C SER A 260 17.78 36.01 23.16
N SER A 261 16.50 35.67 23.24
CA SER A 261 15.47 36.48 23.90
C SER A 261 15.35 36.02 25.35
N MET A 262 15.66 36.92 26.27
CA MET A 262 15.44 36.78 27.70
C MET A 262 14.43 37.84 28.15
N ASN A 263 13.53 37.38 29.02
CA ASN A 263 12.79 38.09 30.06
C ASN A 263 11.64 39.03 29.61
N ASP A 264 10.41 38.68 30.01
CA ASP A 264 9.90 39.26 31.25
C ASP A 264 8.81 38.41 31.91
N ALA A 265 8.89 38.42 33.24
CA ALA A 265 8.10 37.68 34.20
C ALA A 265 6.78 38.40 34.52
N ILE A 266 5.72 37.64 34.80
CA ILE A 266 4.70 38.03 35.76
C ILE A 266 4.38 36.83 36.65
N GLU A 267 4.51 37.08 37.95
CA GLU A 267 4.24 36.20 39.08
C GLU A 267 2.78 35.75 39.13
N SER A 268 2.55 34.47 39.48
CA SER A 268 1.43 34.12 40.35
C SER A 268 1.69 32.79 41.07
N ALA A 269 1.30 32.77 42.33
CA ALA A 269 1.87 31.95 43.38
C ALA A 269 1.27 30.54 43.51
N SER A 270 2.12 29.66 44.07
CA SER A 270 1.78 28.66 45.10
C SER A 270 0.78 27.54 44.78
N THR A 271 1.27 26.30 44.66
CA THR A 271 1.02 25.25 45.68
C THR A 271 2.04 24.11 45.55
N LYS A 272 2.56 23.63 46.69
CA LYS A 272 3.61 22.62 46.85
C LYS A 272 3.14 21.19 46.55
N ALA A 273 3.95 20.41 45.84
CA ALA A 273 3.99 18.95 45.90
C ALA A 273 5.43 18.44 45.58
N PRO A 274 5.88 17.29 46.13
CA PRO A 274 7.27 16.87 46.02
C PRO A 274 7.56 16.26 44.64
N GLN A 275 8.55 16.80 43.93
CA GLN A 275 9.08 16.22 42.70
C GLN A 275 10.24 15.27 43.02
N ASP A 276 10.05 13.99 42.73
CA ASP A 276 11.12 13.03 42.51
C ASP A 276 11.84 13.39 41.20
N THR A 277 13.04 13.94 41.32
CA THR A 277 13.95 14.16 40.19
C THR A 277 14.63 12.84 39.80
N GLY A 278 13.88 12.00 39.09
CA GLY A 278 14.43 10.88 38.33
C GLY A 278 15.06 11.39 37.03
N THR A 279 16.33 11.76 37.08
CA THR A 279 17.13 12.11 35.90
C THR A 279 17.22 10.89 34.97
N MET A 280 16.40 10.87 33.92
CA MET A 280 16.52 9.89 32.84
C MET A 280 17.87 10.08 32.13
N PRO A 281 18.69 9.03 31.96
CA PRO A 281 19.90 9.13 31.17
C PRO A 281 19.55 9.49 29.72
N PRO A 282 20.36 10.31 29.04
CA PRO A 282 20.14 10.65 27.65
C PRO A 282 20.10 9.37 26.80
N PRO A 283 19.20 9.28 25.80
CA PRO A 283 19.14 8.13 24.92
C PRO A 283 20.52 7.96 24.26
N ALA A 284 21.07 6.75 24.37
CA ALA A 284 22.36 6.39 23.79
C ALA A 284 22.37 6.81 22.31
N ALA A 285 23.32 7.67 21.94
CA ALA A 285 23.53 8.08 20.57
C ALA A 285 23.68 6.82 19.71
N SER A 286 22.69 6.57 18.85
CA SER A 286 22.73 5.46 17.91
C SER A 286 24.01 5.55 17.10
N SER A 287 24.77 4.46 17.10
CA SER A 287 26.05 4.29 16.42
C SER A 287 25.97 4.73 14.96
N LEU A 288 26.48 5.94 14.68
CA LEU A 288 26.62 6.55 13.35
C LEU A 288 27.76 5.93 12.50
N LEU A 289 28.27 4.75 12.88
CA LEU A 289 29.37 4.05 12.22
C LEU A 289 28.92 2.75 11.52
N ALA A 290 27.65 2.67 11.11
CA ALA A 290 27.26 1.69 10.10
C ALA A 290 27.89 2.13 8.77
N LYS A 291 28.80 1.31 8.22
CA LYS A 291 29.45 1.52 6.92
C LYS A 291 28.42 2.04 5.91
N GLU A 292 28.68 3.23 5.38
CA GLU A 292 27.79 4.02 4.54
C GLU A 292 27.41 3.34 3.21
N GLY A 293 28.00 2.18 2.90
CA GLY A 293 27.84 1.47 1.63
C GLY A 293 26.74 0.41 1.54
N ASP A 294 26.04 0.04 2.62
CA ASP A 294 25.14 -1.15 2.58
C ASP A 294 23.65 -0.85 2.85
N ARG A 295 23.26 0.42 2.91
CA ARG A 295 21.84 0.77 3.08
C ARG A 295 21.12 0.68 1.73
N SER A 296 20.14 -0.23 1.65
CA SER A 296 19.22 -0.28 0.51
C SER A 296 18.59 1.09 0.26
N VAL A 297 18.74 1.59 -0.97
CA VAL A 297 18.16 2.88 -1.37
C VAL A 297 16.63 2.82 -1.46
N ILE A 298 16.08 1.60 -1.55
CA ILE A 298 14.64 1.36 -1.51
C ILE A 298 14.13 1.59 -0.09
N LYS A 299 13.15 2.50 0.02
CA LYS A 299 12.50 2.79 1.29
C LYS A 299 11.71 1.59 1.78
N THR A 300 11.75 1.34 3.08
CA THR A 300 10.92 0.31 3.70
C THR A 300 9.45 0.70 3.56
N PRO A 301 8.59 -0.19 3.04
CA PRO A 301 7.17 0.09 3.00
C PRO A 301 6.60 0.41 4.38
N ARG A 302 5.74 1.43 4.42
CA ARG A 302 4.90 1.73 5.57
C ARG A 302 3.50 2.08 5.05
N PRO A 303 2.73 1.09 4.58
CA PRO A 303 1.43 1.36 3.99
C PRO A 303 0.52 2.08 4.96
N ASP A 304 -0.28 3.00 4.46
CA ASP A 304 -1.31 3.67 5.25
C ASP A 304 -2.34 2.66 5.77
N LEU A 305 -2.65 1.64 4.96
CA LEU A 305 -3.43 0.47 5.36
C LEU A 305 -2.82 -0.80 4.75
N SER A 306 -2.61 -1.83 5.56
CA SER A 306 -2.33 -3.20 5.10
C SER A 306 -3.55 -4.06 5.38
N ILE A 307 -3.96 -4.89 4.42
CA ILE A 307 -5.08 -5.83 4.55
C ILE A 307 -4.57 -7.24 4.23
N GLY A 308 -4.88 -8.18 5.11
CA GLY A 308 -4.42 -9.56 5.00
C GLY A 308 -5.33 -10.54 5.71
N ILE A 309 -4.84 -11.77 5.83
CA ILE A 309 -5.52 -12.87 6.51
C ILE A 309 -5.37 -12.66 8.01
N LEU A 310 -6.49 -12.76 8.75
CA LEU A 310 -6.46 -12.77 10.21
C LEU A 310 -5.70 -14.01 10.70
N ASN A 311 -4.66 -13.82 11.51
CA ASN A 311 -3.73 -14.88 11.88
C ASN A 311 -4.43 -16.08 12.59
N THR A 312 -5.44 -15.81 13.41
CA THR A 312 -6.25 -16.87 14.05
C THR A 312 -7.09 -17.66 13.04
N THR A 313 -7.60 -17.01 11.99
CA THR A 313 -8.25 -17.71 10.87
C THR A 313 -7.25 -18.59 10.14
N LEU A 314 -6.03 -18.10 9.90
CA LEU A 314 -5.00 -18.91 9.25
C LEU A 314 -4.66 -20.16 10.09
N HIS A 315 -4.44 -19.98 11.40
CA HIS A 315 -4.12 -21.08 12.30
C HIS A 315 -5.22 -22.15 12.32
N SER A 316 -6.48 -21.74 12.53
CA SER A 316 -7.63 -22.67 12.55
C SER A 316 -7.83 -23.41 11.22
N ARG A 317 -7.52 -22.77 10.07
CA ARG A 317 -7.66 -23.38 8.74
C ARG A 317 -6.52 -24.32 8.37
N VAL A 318 -5.29 -24.02 8.80
CA VAL A 318 -4.12 -24.89 8.60
C VAL A 318 -4.11 -26.05 9.59
N SER A 319 -4.75 -25.88 10.75
CA SER A 319 -4.91 -26.95 11.73
C SER A 319 -5.61 -28.15 11.08
N THR A 320 -5.00 -29.32 11.24
CA THR A 320 -5.52 -30.59 10.72
C THR A 320 -5.70 -31.55 11.89
N GLU A 321 -6.21 -32.76 11.66
CA GLU A 321 -6.23 -33.80 12.71
C GLU A 321 -4.85 -34.06 13.33
N LYS A 322 -3.76 -33.77 12.59
CA LYS A 322 -2.38 -33.97 13.03
C LYS A 322 -1.76 -32.76 13.72
N PHE A 323 -2.32 -31.56 13.54
CA PHE A 323 -1.73 -30.30 14.02
C PHE A 323 -2.79 -29.40 14.63
N ASN A 324 -2.59 -29.03 15.88
CA ASN A 324 -3.43 -28.04 16.54
C ASN A 324 -2.94 -26.60 16.24
N GLU A 325 -3.77 -25.62 16.60
CA GLU A 325 -3.50 -24.20 16.31
C GLU A 325 -2.19 -23.69 16.92
N VAL A 326 -1.79 -24.21 18.09
CA VAL A 326 -0.56 -23.81 18.79
C VAL A 326 0.67 -24.32 18.04
N GLU A 327 0.61 -25.54 17.51
CA GLU A 327 1.71 -26.12 16.71
C GLU A 327 1.87 -25.38 15.38
N VAL A 328 0.76 -24.99 14.73
CA VAL A 328 0.80 -24.15 13.53
C VAL A 328 1.44 -22.79 13.84
N GLU A 329 1.06 -22.16 14.95
CA GLU A 329 1.65 -20.90 15.39
C GLU A 329 3.17 -21.04 15.64
N GLN A 330 3.58 -22.09 16.36
CA GLN A 330 5.00 -22.38 16.63
C GLN A 330 5.78 -22.64 15.35
N LEU A 331 5.19 -23.35 14.38
CA LEU A 331 5.79 -23.56 13.08
C LEU A 331 5.99 -22.24 12.32
N LEU A 332 4.98 -21.38 12.25
CA LEU A 332 5.10 -20.08 11.58
C LEU A 332 6.16 -19.21 12.27
N ARG A 333 6.21 -19.19 13.60
CA ARG A 333 7.29 -18.54 14.36
C ARG A 333 8.66 -19.12 14.00
N TYR A 334 8.79 -20.45 13.93
CA TYR A 334 10.02 -21.13 13.54
C TYR A 334 10.45 -20.74 12.12
N LEU A 335 9.54 -20.77 11.14
CA LEU A 335 9.84 -20.40 9.76
C LEU A 335 10.24 -18.92 9.61
N GLN A 336 9.67 -18.03 10.42
CA GLN A 336 10.03 -16.61 10.46
C GLN A 336 11.35 -16.31 11.18
N ALA A 337 11.76 -17.17 12.11
CA ALA A 337 13.02 -17.04 12.85
C ALA A 337 14.18 -17.76 12.16
N LYS A 338 13.90 -18.86 11.45
CA LYS A 338 14.92 -19.66 10.79
C LYS A 338 15.46 -18.89 9.59
N LEU A 339 16.77 -18.67 9.61
CA LEU A 339 17.49 -17.98 8.55
C LEU A 339 17.98 -18.97 7.48
N ARG A 340 17.83 -18.58 6.21
CA ARG A 340 18.40 -19.27 5.06
C ARG A 340 19.75 -18.62 4.71
N PRO A 341 20.85 -19.41 4.61
CA PRO A 341 22.10 -18.90 4.05
C PRO A 341 21.86 -18.41 2.63
N ARG A 342 22.30 -17.19 2.32
CA ARG A 342 22.35 -16.69 0.94
C ARG A 342 23.74 -16.91 0.35
N GLU A 343 23.89 -16.57 -0.93
CA GLU A 343 25.18 -16.46 -1.60
C GLU A 343 26.20 -15.71 -0.72
N PRO A 344 27.50 -16.06 -0.78
CA PRO A 344 28.54 -15.40 -0.02
C PRO A 344 28.45 -13.86 -0.12
N GLY A 345 28.42 -13.19 1.02
CA GLY A 345 28.34 -11.72 1.10
C GLY A 345 26.92 -11.14 1.22
N LYS A 346 25.85 -11.94 1.06
CA LYS A 346 24.48 -11.48 1.33
C LYS A 346 24.05 -11.79 2.76
N GLN A 347 23.36 -10.84 3.39
CA GLN A 347 22.75 -11.06 4.70
C GLN A 347 21.78 -12.25 4.66
N PRO A 348 21.80 -13.13 5.67
CA PRO A 348 20.86 -14.23 5.74
C PRO A 348 19.43 -13.68 5.92
N GLU A 349 18.45 -14.29 5.24
CA GLU A 349 17.05 -13.88 5.32
C GLU A 349 16.20 -14.97 5.98
N PRO A 350 15.10 -14.60 6.66
CA PRO A 350 14.10 -15.57 7.11
C PRO A 350 13.62 -16.46 5.96
N ILE A 351 13.35 -17.73 6.25
CA ILE A 351 12.83 -18.68 5.26
C ILE A 351 11.43 -18.25 4.76
N LEU A 352 10.59 -17.73 5.65
CA LEU A 352 9.28 -17.18 5.32
C LEU A 352 8.98 -15.98 6.21
N ILE A 353 8.42 -14.91 5.65
CA ILE A 353 7.93 -13.76 6.40
C ILE A 353 6.41 -13.68 6.21
N SER A 354 5.65 -14.46 6.98
CA SER A 354 4.18 -14.44 6.87
C SER A 354 3.56 -13.16 7.44
N ILE A 355 4.17 -12.57 8.47
CA ILE A 355 3.74 -11.32 9.10
C ILE A 355 4.62 -10.17 8.59
N PRO A 356 4.06 -9.21 7.84
CA PRO A 356 4.86 -8.21 7.15
C PRO A 356 5.44 -7.15 8.09
N ALA A 357 4.80 -6.89 9.23
CA ALA A 357 5.21 -5.86 10.18
C ALA A 357 5.10 -6.35 11.63
N LEU A 358 6.10 -6.05 12.47
CA LEU A 358 6.15 -6.52 13.85
C LEU A 358 4.97 -6.03 14.70
N ARG A 359 4.48 -4.81 14.42
CA ARG A 359 3.32 -4.21 15.10
C ARG A 359 1.95 -4.70 14.58
N ALA A 360 1.96 -5.60 13.59
CA ALA A 360 0.78 -6.15 12.93
C ALA A 360 0.74 -7.69 13.08
N SER A 361 1.00 -8.19 14.28
CA SER A 361 1.17 -9.64 14.54
C SER A 361 -0.05 -10.51 14.26
N ASP A 362 -1.23 -9.91 14.14
CA ASP A 362 -2.48 -10.57 13.78
C ASP A 362 -2.76 -10.55 12.27
N LEU A 363 -1.95 -9.86 11.47
CA LEU A 363 -2.06 -9.81 10.02
C LEU A 363 -1.00 -10.70 9.38
N ALA A 364 -1.46 -11.77 8.74
CA ALA A 364 -0.64 -12.70 7.98
C ALA A 364 -0.95 -12.60 6.48
N PHE A 365 0.05 -12.82 5.63
CA PHE A 365 -0.07 -12.86 4.16
C PHE A 365 -0.92 -11.70 3.61
N PRO A 366 -0.41 -10.45 3.68
CA PRO A 366 -1.11 -9.33 3.05
C PRO A 366 -1.31 -9.64 1.57
N PHE A 367 -2.47 -9.26 1.05
CA PHE A 367 -2.78 -9.38 -0.38
C PHE A 367 -3.27 -8.06 -0.98
N ILE A 368 -3.53 -7.06 -0.14
CA ILE A 368 -3.83 -5.70 -0.59
C ILE A 368 -3.31 -4.65 0.40
N VAL A 369 -2.84 -3.52 -0.11
CA VAL A 369 -2.48 -2.33 0.66
C VAL A 369 -3.23 -1.10 0.15
N VAL A 370 -3.33 -0.07 0.99
CA VAL A 370 -3.75 1.27 0.61
C VAL A 370 -2.61 2.23 0.90
N GLU A 371 -2.29 3.06 -0.07
CA GLU A 371 -1.32 4.15 0.02
C GLU A 371 -2.04 5.45 -0.31
N GLY A 372 -2.13 6.35 0.67
CA GLY A 372 -2.64 7.70 0.49
C GLY A 372 -1.49 8.69 0.39
N LYS A 373 -1.66 9.75 -0.40
CA LYS A 373 -0.75 10.89 -0.35
C LYS A 373 -1.55 12.17 -0.31
N ALA A 374 -1.11 13.06 0.58
CA ALA A 374 -1.91 14.21 0.90
C ALA A 374 -1.88 15.26 -0.18
N TYR A 375 -3.06 15.49 -0.77
CA TYR A 375 -3.31 16.60 -1.68
C TYR A 375 -2.82 17.94 -1.10
N SER A 376 -3.01 18.16 0.21
CA SER A 376 -2.58 19.36 0.93
C SER A 376 -1.07 19.51 1.09
N THR A 377 -0.30 18.44 0.92
CA THR A 377 1.17 18.49 1.01
C THR A 377 1.85 18.80 -0.32
N GLY A 378 1.08 19.00 -1.39
CA GLY A 378 1.60 19.19 -2.75
C GLY A 378 2.22 17.93 -3.36
N LYS A 379 2.04 16.78 -2.70
CA LYS A 379 2.50 15.48 -3.16
C LYS A 379 1.47 14.89 -4.10
N GLN A 380 1.95 14.36 -5.22
CA GLN A 380 1.11 13.79 -6.27
C GLN A 380 0.88 12.28 -6.01
N MET A 381 -0.19 11.72 -6.60
CA MET A 381 -0.50 10.28 -6.66
C MET A 381 0.73 9.42 -6.99
N PHE A 382 1.67 9.98 -7.76
CA PHE A 382 2.93 9.35 -8.11
C PHE A 382 3.74 8.84 -6.91
N GLU A 383 3.72 9.54 -5.77
CA GLU A 383 4.35 9.06 -4.54
C GLU A 383 3.61 7.89 -3.90
N ALA A 384 2.28 7.87 -3.97
CA ALA A 384 1.45 6.77 -3.48
C ALA A 384 1.71 5.51 -4.30
N GLU A 385 1.73 5.65 -5.64
CA GLU A 385 2.10 4.59 -6.57
C GLU A 385 3.52 4.06 -6.32
N ASN A 386 4.50 4.93 -6.09
CA ASN A 386 5.87 4.51 -5.79
C ASN A 386 5.92 3.64 -4.52
N GLN A 387 5.19 4.02 -3.47
CA GLN A 387 5.12 3.25 -2.24
C GLN A 387 4.36 1.94 -2.47
N ALA A 388 3.22 2.00 -3.16
CA ALA A 388 2.41 0.84 -3.49
C ALA A 388 3.19 -0.21 -4.29
N ALA A 389 4.03 0.22 -5.24
CA ALA A 389 4.87 -0.68 -6.02
C ALA A 389 5.91 -1.42 -5.16
N VAL A 390 6.53 -0.75 -4.19
CA VAL A 390 7.44 -1.41 -3.25
C VAL A 390 6.66 -2.35 -2.33
N SER A 391 5.55 -1.89 -1.76
CA SER A 391 4.64 -2.69 -0.93
C SER A 391 4.17 -3.96 -1.67
N GLY A 392 3.81 -3.83 -2.94
CA GLY A 392 3.40 -4.94 -3.79
C GLY A 392 4.53 -5.92 -4.11
N ALA A 393 5.73 -5.42 -4.40
CA ALA A 393 6.91 -6.27 -4.57
C ALA A 393 7.22 -7.07 -3.28
N CYS A 394 7.15 -6.42 -2.12
CA CYS A 394 7.29 -7.07 -0.81
C CYS A 394 6.21 -8.13 -0.57
N GLY A 395 4.94 -7.82 -0.87
CA GLY A 395 3.83 -8.75 -0.73
C GLY A 395 3.95 -9.99 -1.64
N LEU A 396 4.40 -9.79 -2.88
CA LEU A 396 4.72 -10.88 -3.81
C LEU A 396 5.90 -11.73 -3.31
N LYS A 397 6.93 -11.10 -2.72
CA LYS A 397 8.07 -11.83 -2.12
C LYS A 397 7.60 -12.81 -1.04
N ILE A 398 6.64 -12.42 -0.18
CA ILE A 398 6.06 -13.31 0.84
C ILE A 398 5.47 -14.58 0.19
N GLN A 399 4.69 -14.42 -0.88
CA GLN A 399 4.08 -15.55 -1.59
C GLN A 399 5.13 -16.44 -2.26
N LEU A 400 6.16 -15.83 -2.87
CA LEU A 400 7.25 -16.55 -3.51
C LEU A 400 8.09 -17.35 -2.50
N CYS A 401 8.36 -16.81 -1.31
CA CYS A 401 9.04 -17.56 -0.25
C CYS A 401 8.26 -18.81 0.16
N LEU A 402 6.93 -18.73 0.21
CA LEU A 402 6.07 -19.89 0.47
C LEU A 402 6.12 -20.90 -0.69
N ASP A 403 6.11 -20.46 -1.95
CA ASP A 403 6.24 -21.35 -3.11
C ASP A 403 7.59 -22.08 -3.13
N GLU A 404 8.68 -21.38 -2.82
CA GLU A 404 10.02 -21.96 -2.71
C GLU A 404 10.09 -23.02 -1.62
N LEU A 405 9.45 -22.76 -0.47
CA LEU A 405 9.34 -23.74 0.62
C LEU A 405 8.64 -25.02 0.17
N VAL A 406 7.49 -24.89 -0.50
CA VAL A 406 6.73 -26.04 -1.03
C VAL A 406 7.57 -26.81 -2.06
N GLN A 407 8.28 -26.11 -2.94
CA GLN A 407 9.16 -26.74 -3.93
C GLN A 407 10.33 -27.49 -3.26
N GLN A 408 10.97 -26.91 -2.25
CA GLN A 408 12.06 -27.56 -1.51
C GLN A 408 11.59 -28.86 -0.87
N VAL A 409 10.43 -28.81 -0.25
CA VAL A 409 9.79 -29.94 0.42
C VAL A 409 9.42 -31.06 -0.58
N ASN A 410 8.90 -30.72 -1.76
CA ASN A 410 8.58 -31.72 -2.78
C ASN A 410 9.84 -32.40 -3.35
N ARG A 411 10.97 -31.68 -3.46
CA ARG A 411 12.24 -32.26 -3.91
C ARG A 411 12.79 -33.31 -2.94
N THR A 412 12.52 -33.18 -1.64
CA THR A 412 12.99 -34.15 -0.65
C THR A 412 12.11 -35.41 -0.58
N ALA A 413 10.82 -35.30 -0.93
CA ALA A 413 9.86 -36.40 -0.76
C ALA A 413 9.80 -37.36 -1.95
N THR A 414 10.11 -36.89 -3.16
CA THR A 414 9.95 -37.66 -4.39
C THR A 414 11.26 -37.71 -5.18
N THR A 415 11.87 -38.89 -5.24
CA THR A 415 12.85 -39.27 -6.28
C THR A 415 12.19 -39.51 -7.64
N SER A 416 10.87 -39.35 -7.74
CA SER A 416 10.11 -39.58 -8.96
C SER A 416 10.07 -38.31 -9.80
N ASP A 417 10.65 -38.37 -11.00
CA ASP A 417 10.77 -37.31 -12.00
C ASP A 417 9.43 -36.85 -12.62
N VAL A 418 8.29 -37.08 -11.95
CA VAL A 418 6.99 -36.70 -12.50
C VAL A 418 6.76 -35.19 -12.29
N PRO A 419 6.72 -34.37 -13.35
CA PRO A 419 6.45 -32.95 -13.22
C PRO A 419 5.03 -32.72 -12.66
N PRO A 420 4.84 -31.69 -11.82
CA PRO A 420 3.53 -31.39 -11.23
C PRO A 420 2.48 -31.16 -12.33
N THR A 421 1.36 -31.90 -12.23
CA THR A 421 0.33 -32.01 -13.28
C THR A 421 -0.49 -30.73 -13.48
N THR A 422 -0.40 -29.75 -12.57
CA THR A 422 -1.09 -28.46 -12.70
C THR A 422 -0.21 -27.32 -12.21
N PRO A 423 0.05 -26.29 -13.04
CA PRO A 423 0.77 -25.11 -12.61
C PRO A 423 -0.01 -24.36 -11.53
N ALA A 424 0.67 -23.94 -10.48
CA ALA A 424 0.07 -23.08 -9.46
C ALA A 424 -0.39 -21.75 -10.09
N PRO A 425 -1.49 -21.15 -9.61
CA PRO A 425 -1.90 -19.83 -10.08
C PRO A 425 -0.77 -18.81 -9.86
N PRO A 426 -0.62 -17.81 -10.75
CA PRO A 426 0.42 -16.81 -10.60
C PRO A 426 0.24 -16.03 -9.28
N PRO A 427 1.34 -15.71 -8.57
CA PRO A 427 1.25 -14.87 -7.38
C PRO A 427 0.77 -13.47 -7.77
N LEU A 428 -0.27 -13.01 -7.09
CA LEU A 428 -0.90 -11.72 -7.29
C LEU A 428 -0.96 -10.95 -5.99
N PHE A 429 -0.82 -9.64 -6.08
CA PHE A 429 -1.01 -8.72 -4.96
C PHE A 429 -1.70 -7.47 -5.48
N PHE A 430 -2.45 -6.75 -4.64
CA PHE A 430 -3.21 -5.58 -5.07
C PHE A 430 -2.84 -4.33 -4.27
N SER A 431 -3.11 -3.15 -4.80
CA SER A 431 -3.03 -1.91 -4.03
C SER A 431 -4.07 -0.90 -4.43
N VAL A 432 -4.46 -0.03 -3.50
CA VAL A 432 -5.25 1.16 -3.77
C VAL A 432 -4.38 2.39 -3.51
N CYS A 433 -4.16 3.21 -4.53
CA CYS A 433 -3.51 4.51 -4.39
C CYS A 433 -4.60 5.58 -4.28
N THR A 434 -4.47 6.50 -3.32
CA THR A 434 -5.44 7.58 -3.09
C THR A 434 -4.76 8.95 -3.13
N GLU A 435 -5.42 9.90 -3.79
CA GLU A 435 -5.12 11.34 -3.75
C GLU A 435 -6.46 12.09 -3.62
N GLY A 436 -6.81 12.49 -2.40
CA GLY A 436 -8.11 13.09 -2.11
C GLY A 436 -9.27 12.18 -2.54
N PRO A 437 -10.22 12.64 -3.38
CA PRO A 437 -11.34 11.82 -3.82
C PRO A 437 -10.99 10.83 -4.93
N ILE A 438 -9.76 10.82 -5.45
CA ILE A 438 -9.35 9.93 -6.55
C ILE A 438 -8.76 8.66 -5.95
N HIS A 439 -9.29 7.50 -6.36
CA HIS A 439 -8.79 6.19 -5.96
C HIS A 439 -8.43 5.37 -7.20
N ALA A 440 -7.28 4.69 -7.17
CA ALA A 440 -6.80 3.84 -8.25
C ALA A 440 -6.46 2.44 -7.71
N LEU A 441 -7.09 1.40 -8.26
CA LEU A 441 -6.85 0.00 -7.94
C LEU A 441 -5.83 -0.59 -8.92
N TRP A 442 -4.79 -1.21 -8.38
CA TRP A 442 -3.69 -1.80 -9.13
C TRP A 442 -3.53 -3.29 -8.81
N ALA A 443 -3.08 -4.07 -9.78
CA ALA A 443 -2.54 -5.41 -9.57
C ALA A 443 -1.03 -5.41 -9.73
N HIS A 444 -0.40 -6.26 -8.92
CA HIS A 444 1.03 -6.53 -8.89
C HIS A 444 1.24 -8.00 -9.21
N TYR A 445 2.25 -8.27 -10.02
CA TYR A 445 2.61 -9.62 -10.44
C TYR A 445 4.13 -9.71 -10.67
N THR A 446 4.64 -10.93 -10.88
CA THR A 446 6.05 -11.13 -11.24
C THR A 446 6.20 -11.85 -12.56
N LEU A 447 7.26 -11.53 -13.29
CA LEU A 447 7.72 -12.27 -14.47
C LEU A 447 9.19 -12.59 -14.33
N VAL A 448 9.61 -13.74 -14.84
CA VAL A 448 11.03 -14.09 -14.95
C VAL A 448 11.44 -13.89 -16.40
N GLU A 449 12.21 -12.84 -16.66
CA GLU A 449 12.73 -12.49 -17.99
C GLU A 449 14.27 -12.58 -17.94
N ASN A 450 14.87 -13.41 -18.80
CA ASN A 450 16.32 -13.63 -18.85
C ASN A 450 16.91 -14.08 -17.49
N GLY A 451 16.19 -14.95 -16.77
CA GLY A 451 16.59 -15.42 -15.44
C GLY A 451 16.45 -14.38 -14.33
N VAL A 452 15.91 -13.19 -14.64
CA VAL A 452 15.73 -12.09 -13.69
C VAL A 452 14.26 -11.96 -13.35
N ARG A 453 13.94 -12.02 -12.06
CA ARG A 453 12.58 -11.74 -11.61
C ARG A 453 12.33 -10.24 -11.62
N LYS A 454 11.30 -9.83 -12.35
CA LYS A 454 10.77 -8.47 -12.40
C LYS A 454 9.44 -8.42 -11.67
N PHE A 455 9.24 -7.38 -10.88
CA PHE A 455 7.99 -7.04 -10.22
C PHE A 455 7.29 -5.99 -11.08
N LYS A 456 6.05 -6.25 -11.49
CA LYS A 456 5.29 -5.39 -12.39
C LYS A 456 3.98 -4.99 -11.75
N MET A 457 3.54 -3.76 -11.99
CA MET A 457 2.27 -3.21 -11.52
C MET A 457 1.45 -2.67 -12.70
N THR A 458 0.15 -2.96 -12.74
CA THR A 458 -0.77 -2.50 -13.80
C THR A 458 -2.06 -1.91 -13.21
N LEU A 459 -2.57 -0.85 -13.82
CA LEU A 459 -3.77 -0.14 -13.37
C LEU A 459 -5.00 -0.93 -13.82
N LEU A 460 -5.88 -1.25 -12.88
CA LEU A 460 -7.07 -2.04 -13.16
C LEU A 460 -8.34 -1.19 -13.24
N ASN A 461 -8.46 -0.25 -12.31
CA ASN A 461 -9.64 0.59 -12.20
C ASN A 461 -9.25 1.90 -11.53
N SER A 462 -9.95 2.99 -11.84
CA SER A 462 -9.85 4.24 -11.11
C SER A 462 -11.22 4.90 -11.00
N CYS A 463 -11.44 5.60 -9.90
CA CYS A 463 -12.67 6.35 -9.71
C CYS A 463 -12.38 7.70 -9.08
N ASN A 464 -13.28 8.64 -9.32
CA ASN A 464 -13.41 9.83 -8.51
C ASN A 464 -14.64 9.65 -7.61
N ALA A 465 -14.43 9.55 -6.30
CA ALA A 465 -15.46 9.26 -5.31
C ALA A 465 -16.55 10.36 -5.20
N VAL A 466 -16.39 11.52 -5.85
CA VAL A 466 -17.48 12.50 -6.04
C VAL A 466 -18.49 12.07 -7.12
N ARG A 467 -18.17 11.05 -7.89
CA ARG A 467 -19.04 10.45 -8.91
C ARG A 467 -19.53 9.09 -8.41
N LEU A 468 -20.75 9.07 -7.87
CA LEU A 468 -21.33 7.87 -7.26
C LEU A 468 -21.28 6.62 -8.17
N LYS A 469 -21.55 6.78 -9.48
CA LYS A 469 -21.52 5.66 -10.43
C LYS A 469 -20.14 5.02 -10.51
N ASP A 470 -19.10 5.83 -10.71
CA ASP A 470 -17.72 5.36 -10.82
C ASP A 470 -17.27 4.69 -9.51
N LEU A 471 -17.70 5.23 -8.38
CA LEU A 471 -17.43 4.67 -7.04
C LEU A 471 -18.13 3.33 -6.81
N GLU A 472 -19.36 3.14 -7.30
CA GLU A 472 -20.05 1.84 -7.23
C GLU A 472 -19.26 0.76 -7.99
N GLU A 473 -18.81 1.07 -9.21
CA GLU A 473 -18.01 0.14 -10.03
C GLU A 473 -16.66 -0.19 -9.37
N PHE A 474 -15.99 0.82 -8.79
CA PHE A 474 -14.75 0.64 -8.04
C PHE A 474 -14.95 -0.25 -6.80
N LEU A 475 -16.01 -0.03 -6.01
CA LEU A 475 -16.28 -0.81 -4.81
C LEU A 475 -16.64 -2.27 -5.12
N VAL A 476 -17.24 -2.55 -6.28
CA VAL A 476 -17.44 -3.93 -6.76
C VAL A 476 -16.08 -4.61 -7.02
N ALA A 477 -15.18 -3.94 -7.75
CA ALA A 477 -13.84 -4.48 -8.00
C ALA A 477 -13.05 -4.71 -6.70
N PHE A 478 -13.08 -3.74 -5.78
CA PHE A 478 -12.43 -3.84 -4.47
C PHE A 478 -13.03 -4.96 -3.60
N TYR A 479 -14.35 -5.10 -3.58
CA TYR A 479 -15.05 -6.18 -2.89
C TYR A 479 -14.65 -7.56 -3.44
N ASN A 480 -14.50 -7.66 -4.75
CA ASN A 480 -14.10 -8.90 -5.41
C ASN A 480 -12.66 -9.29 -5.06
N VAL A 481 -11.72 -8.34 -5.00
CA VAL A 481 -10.36 -8.60 -4.49
C VAL A 481 -10.40 -9.09 -3.03
N CYS A 482 -11.19 -8.46 -2.16
CA CYS A 482 -11.33 -8.90 -0.76
C CYS A 482 -11.97 -10.30 -0.67
N SER A 483 -12.92 -10.61 -1.55
CA SER A 483 -13.56 -11.92 -1.61
C SER A 483 -12.60 -13.00 -2.12
N TRP A 484 -11.75 -12.69 -3.11
CA TRP A 484 -10.65 -13.56 -3.52
C TRP A 484 -9.65 -13.79 -2.38
N GLY A 485 -9.29 -12.73 -1.66
CA GLY A 485 -8.40 -12.78 -0.49
C GLY A 485 -8.89 -13.73 0.62
N THR A 486 -10.21 -13.76 0.86
CA THR A 486 -10.86 -14.66 1.84
C THR A 486 -11.23 -16.04 1.31
N GLY A 487 -11.21 -16.23 -0.01
CA GLY A 487 -11.50 -17.50 -0.67
C GLY A 487 -10.23 -18.12 -1.24
N GLY A 488 -10.12 -18.13 -2.57
CA GLY A 488 -9.06 -18.84 -3.29
C GLY A 488 -7.63 -18.47 -2.86
N PHE A 489 -7.37 -17.23 -2.45
CA PHE A 489 -6.04 -16.87 -1.92
C PHE A 489 -5.75 -17.54 -0.58
N LEU A 490 -6.66 -17.39 0.41
CA LEU A 490 -6.55 -18.04 1.72
C LEU A 490 -6.43 -19.55 1.57
N ASP A 491 -7.30 -20.17 0.76
CA ASP A 491 -7.28 -21.61 0.54
C ASP A 491 -5.94 -22.08 -0.07
N SER A 492 -5.39 -21.32 -1.02
CA SER A 492 -4.06 -21.59 -1.59
C SER A 492 -2.93 -21.45 -0.56
N VAL A 493 -2.99 -20.47 0.34
CA VAL A 493 -2.00 -20.32 1.42
C VAL A 493 -2.10 -21.49 2.40
N VAL A 494 -3.31 -21.87 2.79
CA VAL A 494 -3.57 -22.99 3.71
C VAL A 494 -3.06 -24.30 3.12
N GLU A 495 -3.37 -24.57 1.85
CA GLU A 495 -2.91 -25.78 1.16
C GLU A 495 -1.37 -25.85 1.11
N ARG A 496 -0.71 -24.76 0.73
CA ARG A 496 0.76 -24.69 0.64
C ARG A 496 1.42 -24.86 2.01
N LEU A 497 0.90 -24.21 3.06
CA LEU A 497 1.39 -24.41 4.43
C LEU A 497 1.16 -25.84 4.91
N GLY A 498 -0.01 -26.44 4.62
CA GLY A 498 -0.31 -27.83 4.93
C GLY A 498 0.69 -28.81 4.31
N LYS A 499 1.14 -28.56 3.08
CA LYS A 499 2.21 -29.35 2.44
C LYS A 499 3.54 -29.23 3.18
N VAL A 500 3.91 -28.03 3.64
CA VAL A 500 5.13 -27.81 4.42
C VAL A 500 5.06 -28.56 5.76
N VAL A 501 3.92 -28.44 6.46
CA VAL A 501 3.65 -29.12 7.75
C VAL A 501 3.76 -30.65 7.61
N ALA A 502 3.07 -31.23 6.63
CA ALA A 502 3.02 -32.69 6.45
C ALA A 502 4.42 -33.29 6.25
N ASN A 503 5.29 -32.60 5.51
CA ASN A 503 6.63 -33.09 5.24
C ASN A 503 7.60 -32.91 6.41
N LEU A 504 7.50 -31.81 7.17
CA LEU A 504 8.28 -31.66 8.40
C LEU A 504 7.96 -32.79 9.40
N THR A 505 6.70 -33.22 9.45
CA THR A 505 6.26 -34.36 10.26
C THR A 505 6.92 -35.67 9.81
N ALA A 506 6.89 -35.94 8.51
CA ALA A 506 7.47 -37.15 7.95
C ALA A 506 8.98 -37.23 8.20
N ALA A 507 9.68 -36.08 8.08
CA ALA A 507 11.11 -36.00 8.38
C ALA A 507 11.41 -36.34 9.84
N SER A 508 10.63 -35.80 10.80
CA SER A 508 10.81 -36.10 12.24
C SER A 508 10.56 -37.56 12.59
N GLN A 509 9.61 -38.22 11.91
CA GLN A 509 9.32 -39.66 12.11
C GLN A 509 10.41 -40.57 11.52
N SER A 510 11.10 -40.15 10.47
CA SER A 510 12.19 -40.93 9.87
C SER A 510 13.52 -40.87 10.65
N SER A 511 13.66 -39.90 11.54
CA SER A 511 14.90 -39.66 12.30
C SER A 511 14.94 -40.28 13.70
N GLY A 512 13.83 -40.86 14.17
CA GLY A 512 13.72 -41.57 15.44
C GLY A 512 13.57 -43.06 15.21
#